data_AF-A0A7W2B5F6-F1
#
_entry.id   AF-A0A7W2B5F6-F1
#
_cell.length_a   1.000
_cell.length_b   1.000
_cell.length_c   1.000
_cell.angle_alpha   90.00
_cell.angle_beta   90.00
_cell.angle_gamma   90.00
#
_symmetry.space_group_name_H-M   'P 1'
#
loop_
_entity.id
_entity.type
_entity.pdbx_description
1 polymer ?
#
loop_
_entity_poly.entity_id
_entity_poly.type
_entity_poly.pdbx_seq_one_letter_code
_entity_poly.pdbx_strand_id
1 'polypeptide(L)'
;MGFAAEKLDNKHLKQLLLRIYQKTGMSVPEVGDPNFPNVVFVTRQFLNGMVCKNRDCNADAATKDTTIFLVNGLDVNTVEGESILYHELVHILQFHNFGRNPNCKSWIKREVQAYQLQDEFVSDKGLDMPWLRSVTHYLTQMCPQ
;
A
#
# COMPACT_ATOMS: atom_id res chain seq x y z
N MET A 1 5.03 0.38 -29.24
CA MET A 1 6.23 -0.11 -28.54
C MET A 1 5.83 -0.31 -27.09
N GLY A 2 5.88 -1.56 -26.62
CA GLY A 2 5.18 -2.02 -25.43
C GLY A 2 5.82 -1.57 -24.13
N PHE A 3 5.02 -0.93 -23.27
CA PHE A 3 5.28 -0.96 -21.83
C PHE A 3 4.88 -2.34 -21.36
N ALA A 4 5.85 -3.25 -21.28
CA ALA A 4 5.68 -4.48 -20.54
C ALA A 4 5.37 -4.06 -19.10
N ALA A 5 4.16 -4.35 -18.63
CA ALA A 5 3.95 -4.54 -17.22
C ALA A 5 4.92 -5.66 -16.83
N GLU A 6 6.08 -5.32 -16.26
CA GLU A 6 6.93 -6.29 -15.61
C GLU A 6 6.03 -7.01 -14.60
N LYS A 7 5.75 -8.27 -14.85
CA LYS A 7 4.97 -9.09 -13.92
C LYS A 7 5.78 -9.15 -12.64
N LEU A 8 5.31 -8.43 -11.64
CA LEU A 8 5.85 -8.49 -10.30
C LEU A 8 5.84 -9.96 -9.85
N ASP A 9 7.02 -10.51 -9.57
CA ASP A 9 7.14 -11.93 -9.26
C ASP A 9 6.47 -12.24 -7.91
N ASN A 10 5.69 -13.32 -7.87
CA ASN A 10 5.09 -13.84 -6.64
C ASN A 10 6.13 -14.08 -5.55
N LYS A 11 7.38 -14.42 -5.92
CA LYS A 11 8.48 -14.53 -4.94
C LYS A 11 8.75 -13.20 -4.24
N HIS A 12 8.79 -12.09 -4.98
CA HIS A 12 9.03 -10.77 -4.42
C HIS A 12 7.87 -10.33 -3.52
N LEU A 13 6.63 -10.51 -3.98
CA LEU A 13 5.43 -10.27 -3.16
C LEU A 13 5.45 -11.06 -1.85
N LYS A 14 5.82 -12.35 -1.91
CA LYS A 14 5.96 -13.18 -0.70
C LYS A 14 7.00 -12.64 0.28
N GLN A 15 8.13 -12.13 -0.22
CA GLN A 15 9.17 -11.56 0.66
C GLN A 15 8.67 -10.31 1.38
N LEU A 16 7.97 -9.42 0.67
CA LEU A 16 7.36 -8.23 1.27
C LEU A 16 6.28 -8.60 2.28
N LEU A 17 5.37 -9.52 1.93
CA LEU A 17 4.33 -10.02 2.84
C LEU A 17 4.91 -10.70 4.09
N LEU A 18 5.96 -11.50 3.93
CA LEU A 18 6.65 -12.15 5.05
C LEU A 18 7.27 -11.12 5.99
N ARG A 19 7.86 -10.04 5.46
CA ARG A 19 8.36 -8.93 6.28
C ARG A 19 7.23 -8.29 7.08
N ILE A 20 6.07 -8.02 6.47
CA ILE A 20 4.93 -7.44 7.20
C ILE A 20 4.46 -8.41 8.29
N TYR A 21 4.37 -9.71 8.00
CA TYR A 21 4.08 -10.73 9.01
C TYR A 21 5.06 -10.70 10.18
N GLN A 22 6.36 -10.63 9.92
CA GLN A 22 7.38 -10.57 10.97
C GLN A 22 7.25 -9.32 11.86
N LYS A 23 6.77 -8.20 11.30
CA LYS A 23 6.56 -6.95 12.04
C LYS A 23 5.24 -6.88 12.80
N THR A 24 4.21 -7.60 12.34
CA THR A 24 2.83 -7.36 12.79
C THR A 24 2.10 -8.60 13.31
N GLY A 25 2.57 -9.80 12.95
CA GLY A 25 1.89 -11.07 13.21
C GLY A 25 0.65 -11.32 12.34
N MET A 26 0.31 -10.44 11.40
CA MET A 26 -0.84 -10.62 10.49
C MET A 26 -0.63 -11.81 9.56
N SER A 27 -1.60 -12.74 9.51
CA SER A 27 -1.52 -13.92 8.65
C SER A 27 -1.37 -13.52 7.18
N VAL A 28 -0.58 -14.30 6.45
CA VAL A 28 -0.35 -14.09 5.01
C VAL A 28 -1.21 -15.10 4.24
N PRO A 29 -2.02 -14.66 3.28
CA PRO A 29 -2.77 -15.58 2.42
C PRO A 29 -1.81 -16.41 1.55
N GLU A 30 -2.17 -17.67 1.31
CA GLU A 30 -1.40 -18.56 0.43
C GLU A 30 -1.56 -18.15 -1.05
N VAL A 31 -0.59 -18.53 -1.89
CA VAL A 31 -0.70 -18.27 -3.33
C VAL A 31 -1.88 -19.04 -3.91
N GLY A 32 -2.75 -18.33 -4.61
CA GLY A 32 -3.99 -18.88 -5.16
C GLY A 32 -5.19 -18.73 -4.24
N ASP A 33 -5.01 -18.27 -3.00
CA ASP A 33 -6.12 -17.82 -2.16
C ASP A 33 -6.77 -16.57 -2.80
N PRO A 34 -8.10 -16.41 -2.76
CA PRO A 34 -8.77 -15.21 -3.26
C PRO A 34 -8.29 -13.89 -2.61
N ASN A 35 -7.70 -13.97 -1.41
CA ASN A 35 -7.13 -12.84 -0.69
C ASN A 35 -5.63 -12.60 -0.97
N PHE A 36 -4.98 -13.46 -1.76
CA PHE A 36 -3.61 -13.19 -2.21
C PHE A 36 -3.59 -11.93 -3.09
N PRO A 37 -2.61 -11.02 -2.89
CA PRO A 37 -2.60 -9.74 -3.59
C PRO A 37 -2.49 -9.92 -5.11
N ASN A 38 -3.38 -9.25 -5.83
CA ASN A 38 -3.27 -9.06 -7.27
C ASN A 38 -2.78 -7.64 -7.56
N VAL A 39 -1.68 -7.48 -8.30
CA VAL A 39 -1.12 -6.16 -8.63
C VAL A 39 -1.41 -5.83 -10.09
N VAL A 40 -1.99 -4.66 -10.34
CA VAL A 40 -2.30 -4.17 -11.69
C VAL A 40 -1.81 -2.73 -11.87
N PHE A 41 -1.26 -2.45 -13.04
CA PHE A 41 -0.87 -1.08 -13.43
C PHE A 41 -2.01 -0.39 -14.17
N VAL A 42 -2.32 0.85 -13.79
CA VAL A 42 -3.45 1.64 -14.29
C VAL A 42 -3.05 3.07 -14.58
N THR A 43 -3.87 3.80 -15.34
CA THR A 43 -3.62 5.22 -15.59
C THR A 43 -3.82 6.04 -14.32
N ARG A 44 -3.07 7.16 -14.18
CA ARG A 44 -3.28 8.10 -13.07
C ARG A 44 -4.71 8.62 -13.04
N GLN A 45 -5.33 8.84 -14.20
CA GLN A 45 -6.73 9.24 -14.30
C GLN A 45 -7.68 8.22 -13.65
N PHE A 46 -7.47 6.93 -13.92
CA PHE A 46 -8.26 5.87 -13.30
C PHE A 46 -8.07 5.84 -11.78
N LEU A 47 -6.82 5.92 -11.32
CA LEU A 47 -6.48 5.87 -9.90
C LEU A 47 -7.06 7.08 -9.15
N ASN A 48 -6.89 8.29 -9.67
CA ASN A 48 -7.47 9.51 -9.11
C ASN A 48 -9.01 9.44 -9.08
N GLY A 49 -9.63 8.89 -10.12
CA GLY A 49 -11.07 8.66 -10.15
C GLY A 49 -11.55 7.69 -9.07
N MET A 50 -10.71 6.73 -8.67
CA MET A 50 -11.01 5.78 -7.61
C MET A 50 -10.91 6.40 -6.21
N VAL A 51 -9.83 7.14 -5.94
CA VAL A 51 -9.49 7.55 -4.57
C VAL A 51 -9.84 9.00 -4.23
N CYS A 52 -9.94 9.90 -5.22
CA CYS A 52 -9.88 11.34 -4.94
C CYS A 52 -11.21 12.08 -5.00
N LYS A 53 -12.34 11.41 -5.28
CA LYS A 53 -13.70 11.96 -5.17
C LYS A 53 -13.82 13.41 -5.71
N ASN A 54 -13.22 13.69 -6.88
CA ASN A 54 -13.18 15.01 -7.55
C ASN A 54 -12.31 16.10 -6.87
N ARG A 55 -11.30 15.72 -6.09
CA ARG A 55 -10.24 16.62 -5.60
C ARG A 55 -8.96 16.40 -6.40
N ASP A 56 -8.17 17.45 -6.56
CA ASP A 56 -6.81 17.33 -7.08
C ASP A 56 -5.99 16.48 -6.11
N CYS A 57 -5.46 15.38 -6.63
CA CYS A 57 -4.60 14.46 -5.91
C CYS A 57 -3.60 13.85 -6.89
N ASN A 58 -2.48 13.40 -6.36
CA ASN A 58 -1.47 12.65 -7.09
C ASN A 58 -1.29 11.31 -6.39
N ALA A 59 -2.32 10.46 -6.43
CA ALA A 59 -2.18 9.12 -5.90
C ALA A 59 -1.30 8.30 -6.85
N ASP A 60 -0.31 7.60 -6.30
CA ASP A 60 0.55 6.69 -7.07
C ASP A 60 0.17 5.22 -6.87
N ALA A 61 -0.57 4.91 -5.80
CA ALA A 61 -1.17 3.60 -5.59
C ALA A 61 -2.50 3.66 -4.83
N ALA A 62 -3.25 2.56 -4.86
CA ALA A 62 -4.41 2.32 -4.02
C ALA A 62 -4.71 0.81 -3.90
N THR A 63 -5.26 0.40 -2.77
CA THR A 63 -5.78 -0.95 -2.55
C THR A 63 -7.30 -0.97 -2.50
N LYS A 64 -7.92 -1.91 -3.21
CA LYS A 64 -9.34 -2.22 -3.09
C LYS A 64 -9.56 -3.73 -3.01
N ASP A 65 -10.16 -4.15 -1.90
CA ASP A 65 -10.33 -5.56 -1.53
C ASP A 65 -8.98 -6.30 -1.61
N THR A 66 -8.75 -7.14 -2.62
CA THR A 66 -7.53 -7.96 -2.77
C THR A 66 -6.65 -7.50 -3.94
N THR A 67 -6.98 -6.36 -4.55
CA THR A 67 -6.27 -5.80 -5.70
C THR A 67 -5.55 -4.50 -5.34
N ILE A 68 -4.27 -4.44 -5.70
CA ILE A 68 -3.41 -3.26 -5.63
C ILE A 68 -3.34 -2.64 -7.02
N PHE A 69 -3.66 -1.35 -7.10
CA PHE A 69 -3.60 -0.54 -8.31
C PHE A 69 -2.39 0.38 -8.21
N LEU A 70 -1.45 0.27 -9.14
CA LEU A 70 -0.27 1.13 -9.23
C LEU A 70 -0.37 2.03 -10.47
N VAL A 71 0.06 3.28 -10.38
CA VAL A 71 0.10 4.17 -11.55
C VAL A 71 1.11 3.65 -12.59
N ASN A 72 0.74 3.73 -13.87
CA ASN A 72 1.65 3.44 -14.98
C ASN A 72 2.91 4.32 -14.86
N GLY A 73 4.08 3.67 -14.87
CA GLY A 73 5.38 4.35 -14.74
C GLY A 73 5.91 4.43 -13.32
N LEU A 74 5.18 3.94 -12.31
CA LEU A 74 5.76 3.71 -10.98
C LEU A 74 6.83 2.62 -11.07
N ASP A 75 8.09 2.97 -10.75
CA ASP A 75 9.20 2.02 -10.78
C ASP A 75 9.37 1.33 -9.41
N VAL A 76 8.80 0.14 -9.30
CA VAL A 76 8.86 -0.74 -8.12
C VAL A 76 10.25 -1.32 -7.85
N ASN A 77 11.23 -1.10 -8.72
CA ASN A 77 12.62 -1.49 -8.49
C ASN A 77 13.40 -0.42 -7.71
N THR A 78 12.85 0.79 -7.57
CA THR A 78 13.40 1.82 -6.69
C THR A 78 12.91 1.63 -5.25
N VAL A 79 13.70 2.07 -4.26
CA VAL A 79 13.30 2.02 -2.85
C VAL A 79 11.97 2.74 -2.62
N GLU A 80 11.78 3.90 -3.26
CA GLU A 80 10.55 4.69 -3.17
C GLU A 80 9.35 3.93 -3.75
N GLY A 81 9.45 3.46 -5.00
CA GLY A 81 8.34 2.74 -5.65
C GLY A 81 8.01 1.41 -4.97
N GLU A 82 9.01 0.66 -4.51
CA GLU A 82 8.82 -0.57 -3.73
C GLU A 82 8.16 -0.28 -2.38
N SER A 83 8.49 0.86 -1.74
CA SER A 83 7.87 1.27 -0.48
C SER A 83 6.38 1.59 -0.63
N ILE A 84 5.98 2.15 -1.78
CA ILE A 84 4.58 2.42 -2.10
C ILE A 84 3.83 1.09 -2.28
N LEU A 85 4.40 0.12 -3.01
CA LEU A 85 3.83 -1.22 -3.08
C LEU A 85 3.73 -1.88 -1.69
N TYR A 86 4.77 -1.73 -0.87
CA TYR A 86 4.82 -2.28 0.48
C TYR A 86 3.69 -1.72 1.37
N HIS A 87 3.40 -0.41 1.29
CA HIS A 87 2.27 0.22 1.96
C HIS A 87 0.93 -0.43 1.57
N GLU A 88 0.71 -0.63 0.27
CA GLU A 88 -0.51 -1.28 -0.22
C GLU A 88 -0.63 -2.75 0.22
N LEU A 89 0.49 -3.48 0.30
CA LEU A 89 0.49 -4.85 0.84
C LEU A 89 0.12 -4.90 2.33
N VAL A 90 0.44 -3.87 3.11
CA VAL A 90 -0.05 -3.76 4.49
C VAL A 90 -1.58 -3.69 4.50
N HIS A 91 -2.19 -2.92 3.60
CA HIS A 91 -3.66 -2.85 3.49
C HIS A 91 -4.30 -4.18 3.08
N ILE A 92 -3.66 -4.95 2.20
CA ILE A 92 -4.10 -6.31 1.86
C ILE A 92 -4.14 -7.19 3.11
N LEU A 93 -3.05 -7.21 3.91
CA LEU A 93 -3.01 -8.03 5.12
C LEU A 93 -4.00 -7.55 6.18
N GLN A 94 -4.16 -6.24 6.34
CA GLN A 94 -5.17 -5.67 7.24
C GLN A 94 -6.59 -6.07 6.82
N PHE A 95 -6.90 -6.09 5.53
CA PHE A 95 -8.19 -6.54 5.03
C PHE A 95 -8.39 -8.04 5.26
N HIS A 96 -7.39 -8.86 4.93
CA HIS A 96 -7.44 -10.31 5.13
C HIS A 96 -7.65 -10.69 6.61
N ASN A 97 -6.98 -9.99 7.54
CA ASN A 97 -7.02 -10.31 8.97
C ASN A 97 -8.21 -9.69 9.71
N PHE A 98 -8.69 -8.52 9.28
CA PHE A 98 -9.63 -7.71 10.06
C PHE A 98 -10.83 -7.20 9.25
N GLY A 99 -10.99 -7.64 8.01
CA GLY A 99 -12.07 -7.22 7.12
C GLY A 99 -12.07 -5.71 6.82
N ARG A 100 -13.24 -5.20 6.41
CA ARG A 100 -13.42 -3.77 6.09
C ARG A 100 -13.35 -2.89 7.32
N ASN A 101 -12.86 -1.67 7.15
CA ASN A 101 -12.85 -0.68 8.22
C ASN A 101 -14.29 -0.23 8.56
N PRO A 102 -14.74 -0.37 9.82
CA PRO A 102 -16.12 -0.03 10.20
C PRO A 102 -16.35 1.48 10.39
N ASN A 103 -15.30 2.26 10.63
CA ASN A 103 -15.40 3.69 10.89
C ASN A 103 -14.08 4.42 10.63
N CYS A 104 -14.16 5.75 10.64
CA CYS A 104 -13.05 6.66 10.41
C CYS A 104 -11.87 6.40 11.37
N LYS A 105 -12.12 6.23 12.68
CA LYS A 105 -11.06 6.03 13.68
C LYS A 105 -10.28 4.74 13.45
N SER A 106 -10.97 3.64 13.08
CA SER A 106 -10.31 2.38 12.67
C SER A 106 -9.50 2.56 11.40
N TRP A 107 -10.04 3.28 10.42
CA TRP A 107 -9.33 3.57 9.17
C TRP A 107 -8.03 4.34 9.42
N ILE A 108 -8.05 5.43 10.20
CA ILE A 108 -6.82 6.18 10.57
C ILE A 108 -5.79 5.26 11.22
N LYS A 109 -6.19 4.42 12.19
CA LYS A 109 -5.24 3.53 12.89
C LYS A 109 -4.52 2.61 11.91
N ARG A 110 -5.25 2.08 10.93
CA ARG A 110 -4.69 1.20 9.90
C ARG A 110 -3.80 1.95 8.91
N GLU A 111 -4.20 3.15 8.52
CA GLU A 111 -3.43 4.03 7.63
C GLU A 111 -2.11 4.46 8.28
N VAL A 112 -2.16 4.90 9.55
CA VAL A 112 -0.97 5.27 10.33
C VAL A 112 -0.02 4.09 10.47
N GLN A 113 -0.53 2.88 10.74
CA GLN A 113 0.32 1.68 10.78
C GLN A 113 1.00 1.42 9.43
N ALA A 114 0.28 1.57 8.31
CA ALA A 114 0.84 1.36 6.98
C ALA A 114 1.99 2.35 6.69
N TYR A 115 1.79 3.64 6.98
CA TYR A 115 2.86 4.65 6.84
C TYR A 115 4.04 4.42 7.80
N GLN A 116 3.80 3.99 9.03
CA GLN A 116 4.88 3.66 9.97
C GLN A 116 5.74 2.50 9.46
N LEU A 117 5.10 1.45 8.92
CA LEU A 117 5.80 0.32 8.32
C LEU A 117 6.51 0.72 7.03
N GLN A 118 5.96 1.66 6.25
CA GLN A 118 6.62 2.23 5.08
C GLN A 118 7.86 3.04 5.45
N ASP A 119 7.79 3.89 6.49
CA ASP A 119 8.92 4.68 6.99
C ASP A 119 10.05 3.77 7.49
N GLU A 120 9.71 2.70 8.21
CA GLU A 120 10.69 1.69 8.63
C GLU A 120 11.31 0.96 7.42
N PHE A 121 10.51 0.62 6.41
CA PHE A 121 10.99 -0.04 5.20
C PHE A 121 12.00 0.80 4.42
N VAL A 122 11.72 2.09 4.20
CA VAL A 122 12.64 2.97 3.46
C VAL A 122 13.90 3.26 4.28
N SER A 123 13.76 3.40 5.61
CA SER A 123 14.87 3.60 6.53
C SER A 123 15.83 2.40 6.54
N ASP A 124 15.31 1.17 6.57
CA ASP A 124 16.10 -0.07 6.48
C ASP A 124 16.90 -0.16 5.16
N LYS A 125 16.44 0.52 4.11
CA LYS A 125 17.09 0.59 2.80
C LYS A 125 17.98 1.83 2.63
N GLY A 126 18.19 2.61 3.69
CA GLY A 126 19.08 3.78 3.71
C GLY A 126 18.48 5.04 3.09
N LEU A 127 17.16 5.10 2.91
CA LEU A 127 16.44 6.28 2.41
C LEU A 127 15.66 6.93 3.55
N ASP A 128 15.71 8.27 3.64
CA ASP A 128 14.87 9.03 4.56
C ASP A 128 13.81 9.81 3.77
N MET A 129 12.54 9.62 4.12
CA MET A 129 11.39 10.27 3.48
C MET A 129 10.54 11.00 4.54
N PRO A 130 10.96 12.21 5.00
CA PRO A 130 10.33 12.90 6.13
C PRO A 130 8.82 13.12 5.99
N TRP A 131 8.31 13.19 4.76
CA TRP A 131 6.89 13.37 4.50
C TRP A 131 6.03 12.21 5.03
N LEU A 132 6.56 10.98 5.14
CA LEU A 132 5.85 9.84 5.74
C LEU A 132 5.44 10.13 7.19
N ARG A 133 6.36 10.73 7.96
CA ARG A 133 6.12 11.15 9.35
C ARG A 133 5.17 12.35 9.42
N SER A 134 5.23 13.27 8.46
CA SER A 134 4.26 14.38 8.37
C SER A 134 2.83 13.91 8.08
N VAL A 135 2.67 12.93 7.18
CA VAL A 135 1.35 12.37 6.83
C VAL A 135 0.71 11.67 8.01
N THR A 136 1.45 10.84 8.76
CA THR A 136 0.89 10.19 9.97
C THR A 136 0.38 11.21 10.99
N HIS A 137 1.11 12.31 11.22
CA HIS A 137 0.66 13.39 12.10
C HIS A 137 -0.64 14.03 11.61
N TYR A 138 -0.73 14.36 10.32
CA TYR A 138 -1.93 14.94 9.72
C TYR A 138 -3.15 14.00 9.82
N LEU A 139 -2.96 12.72 9.50
CA LEU A 139 -4.04 11.73 9.51
C LEU A 139 -4.73 11.65 10.87
N THR A 140 -3.97 11.70 11.98
CA THR A 140 -4.53 11.60 13.34
C THR A 140 -5.54 12.71 13.69
N GLN A 141 -5.58 13.79 12.90
CA GLN A 141 -6.46 14.94 13.12
C GLN A 141 -7.73 14.89 12.24
N MET A 142 -7.86 13.91 11.34
CA MET A 142 -8.89 13.93 10.30
C MET A 142 -10.29 13.47 10.75
N CYS A 143 -10.41 12.57 11.73
CA CYS A 143 -11.73 12.13 12.17
C CYS A 143 -12.32 13.13 13.18
N PRO A 144 -13.61 13.49 13.05
CA PRO A 144 -14.29 14.25 14.09
C PRO A 144 -14.24 13.49 15.42
N GLN A 145 -14.11 14.24 16.53
CA GLN A 145 -14.05 13.71 17.89
C GLN A 145 -15.33 12.96 18.25
#